data_AF-A0A348TQM6-F1
#
_entry.id   AF-A0A348TQM6-F1
#
_cell.length_a   1.000
_cell.length_b   1.000
_cell.length_c   1.000
_cell.angle_alpha   90.00
_cell.angle_beta   90.00
_cell.angle_gamma   90.00
#
_symmetry.space_group_name_H-M   'P 1'
#
loop_
_entity.id
_entity.type
_entity.pdbx_description
1 polymer ?
#
loop_
_entity_poly.entity_id
_entity_poly.type
_entity_poly.pdbx_seq_one_letter_code
_entity_poly.pdbx_strand_id
1 'polypeptide(L)'
;MEAKSKFLGIRDRIIKGENFEDLAKEYSEEPAAKTTGGNLGFQKSEDLDQTFVGAALKLKPGEISGVVETQFGMHIIQMIERRGSEFNARHILVRPASTKGDLRDAMLFLDSIRTRISMDSVTFEMAAKKVSDDKFTSASGGMFTDQESNSSRILVENLDPSVFFVIDTMEVNQISSPMSFRTQEGKDAARIIWYKSKMDAHKANLGQDYQKIFSATQEEKKTKAINDWFAQARNEVYIEIKPEYASCKVLE
;
A
#
# COMPACT_ATOMS: atom_id res chain seq x y z
N MET A 1 10.57 -14.61 -18.34
CA MET A 1 11.88 -15.29 -18.21
C MET A 1 13.08 -14.35 -18.40
N GLU A 2 13.02 -13.42 -19.37
CA GLU A 2 14.13 -12.49 -19.67
C GLU A 2 14.50 -11.56 -18.50
N ALA A 3 13.52 -10.99 -17.79
CA ALA A 3 13.77 -10.10 -16.65
C ALA A 3 14.52 -10.79 -15.50
N LYS A 4 14.20 -12.05 -15.20
CA LYS A 4 14.87 -12.84 -14.15
C LYS A 4 16.33 -13.17 -14.52
N SER A 5 16.59 -13.48 -15.79
CA SER A 5 17.94 -13.72 -16.29
C SER A 5 18.81 -12.45 -16.23
N LYS A 6 18.26 -11.30 -16.64
CA LYS A 6 18.94 -10.00 -16.52
C LYS A 6 19.27 -9.67 -15.06
N PHE A 7 18.33 -9.94 -14.15
CA PHE A 7 18.51 -9.66 -12.73
C PHE A 7 19.54 -10.58 -12.05
N LEU A 8 19.60 -11.86 -12.44
CA LEU A 8 20.69 -12.76 -12.05
C LEU A 8 22.05 -12.24 -12.51
N GLY A 9 22.12 -11.67 -13.72
CA GLY A 9 23.34 -11.03 -14.22
C GLY A 9 23.83 -9.88 -13.34
N ILE A 10 22.91 -9.04 -12.83
CA ILE A 10 23.24 -7.96 -11.88
C ILE A 10 23.81 -8.55 -10.59
N ARG A 11 23.19 -9.60 -10.05
CA ARG A 11 23.69 -10.29 -8.85
C ARG A 11 25.10 -10.83 -9.03
N ASP A 12 25.36 -11.47 -10.16
CA ASP A 12 26.67 -12.06 -10.45
C ASP A 12 27.76 -10.99 -10.55
N ARG A 13 27.45 -9.81 -11.08
CA ARG A 13 28.36 -8.64 -11.09
C ARG A 13 28.72 -8.18 -9.69
N ILE A 14 27.74 -8.10 -8.79
CA ILE A 14 27.98 -7.75 -7.39
C ILE A 14 28.89 -8.80 -6.73
N ILE A 15 28.62 -10.09 -6.93
CA ILE A 15 29.43 -11.18 -6.35
C ILE A 15 30.87 -11.16 -6.90
N LYS A 16 31.06 -10.74 -8.14
CA LYS A 16 32.39 -10.55 -8.77
C LYS A 16 33.13 -9.29 -8.28
N GLY A 17 32.52 -8.50 -7.40
CA GLY A 17 33.16 -7.37 -6.73
C GLY A 17 32.80 -6.00 -7.31
N GLU A 18 31.84 -5.90 -8.24
CA GLU A 18 31.30 -4.59 -8.64
C GLU A 18 30.57 -3.92 -7.47
N ASN A 19 30.64 -2.59 -7.41
CA ASN A 19 30.05 -1.83 -6.31
C ASN A 19 28.51 -1.93 -6.36
N PHE A 20 27.93 -2.43 -5.26
CA PHE A 20 26.48 -2.55 -5.11
C PHE A 20 25.77 -1.20 -5.29
N GLU A 21 26.33 -0.13 -4.73
CA GLU A 21 25.75 1.22 -4.74
C GLU A 21 25.60 1.74 -6.18
N ASP A 22 26.61 1.54 -7.01
CA ASP A 22 26.62 1.99 -8.40
C ASP A 22 25.60 1.18 -9.22
N LEU A 23 25.56 -0.14 -9.04
CA LEU A 23 24.57 -1.00 -9.67
C LEU A 23 23.14 -0.68 -9.20
N ALA A 24 22.96 -0.30 -7.94
CA ALA A 24 21.67 0.14 -7.42
C ALA A 24 21.24 1.47 -8.06
N LYS A 25 22.13 2.44 -8.20
CA LYS A 25 21.83 3.72 -8.89
C LYS A 25 21.49 3.51 -10.36
N GLU A 26 22.15 2.56 -11.02
CA GLU A 26 21.99 2.30 -12.46
C GLU A 26 20.73 1.47 -12.76
N TYR A 27 20.49 0.41 -11.99
CA TYR A 27 19.48 -0.60 -12.34
C TYR A 27 18.26 -0.63 -11.43
N SER A 28 18.32 -0.04 -10.23
CA SER A 28 17.17 -0.08 -9.33
C SER A 28 16.07 0.85 -9.83
N GLU A 29 14.85 0.32 -9.84
CA GLU A 29 13.62 1.04 -10.15
C GLU A 29 12.94 1.60 -8.89
N GLU A 30 13.59 1.49 -7.72
CA GLU A 30 13.18 2.24 -6.54
C GLU A 30 13.53 3.73 -6.71
N PRO A 31 12.59 4.68 -6.53
CA PRO A 31 12.85 6.10 -6.74
C PRO A 31 14.02 6.66 -5.92
N ALA A 32 14.17 6.22 -4.68
CA ALA A 32 15.22 6.68 -3.77
C ALA A 32 16.61 6.11 -4.13
N ALA A 33 16.68 4.97 -4.81
CA ALA A 33 17.95 4.28 -5.05
C ALA A 33 18.94 5.08 -5.90
N LYS A 34 18.47 5.99 -6.75
CA LYS A 34 19.33 6.89 -7.55
C LYS A 34 20.21 7.80 -6.70
N THR A 35 19.75 8.17 -5.51
CA THR A 35 20.50 9.04 -4.58
C THR A 35 21.11 8.25 -3.43
N THR A 36 20.42 7.22 -2.92
CA THR A 36 20.87 6.44 -1.76
C THR A 36 21.72 5.23 -2.12
N GLY A 37 21.80 4.87 -3.41
CA GLY A 37 22.40 3.60 -3.83
C GLY A 37 21.66 2.39 -3.29
N GLY A 38 20.35 2.51 -3.16
CA GLY A 38 19.44 1.48 -2.66
C GLY A 38 19.52 1.27 -1.15
N ASN A 39 20.22 2.14 -0.41
CA ASN A 39 20.32 2.07 1.04
C ASN A 39 19.02 2.58 1.69
N LEU A 40 18.42 1.74 2.53
CA LEU A 40 17.16 2.04 3.24
C LEU A 40 17.39 2.73 4.59
N GLY A 41 18.63 2.77 5.09
CA GLY A 41 18.92 3.17 6.46
C GLY A 41 18.41 2.13 7.47
N PHE A 42 18.38 2.51 8.76
CA PHE A 42 17.82 1.64 9.79
C PHE A 42 16.31 1.58 9.66
N GLN A 43 15.79 0.37 9.47
CA GLN A 43 14.38 0.07 9.32
C GLN A 43 13.94 -0.92 10.39
N LYS A 44 12.69 -0.80 10.84
CA LYS A 44 12.05 -1.83 11.65
C LYS A 44 11.44 -2.88 10.74
N SER A 45 11.30 -4.08 11.27
CA SER A 45 10.75 -5.23 10.52
C SER A 45 9.27 -5.06 10.17
N GLU A 46 8.54 -4.22 10.90
CA GLU A 46 7.12 -3.94 10.69
C GLU A 46 6.86 -2.97 9.53
N ASP A 47 7.85 -2.16 9.15
CA ASP A 47 7.70 -1.12 8.12
C ASP A 47 7.98 -1.65 6.70
N LEU A 48 8.40 -2.90 6.57
CA LEU A 48 8.84 -3.51 5.31
C LEU A 48 8.02 -4.76 4.95
N ASP A 49 8.05 -5.13 3.67
CA ASP A 49 7.45 -6.36 3.18
C ASP A 49 8.01 -7.59 3.91
N GLN A 50 7.13 -8.47 4.40
CA GLN A 50 7.53 -9.61 5.23
C GLN A 50 8.43 -10.61 4.49
N THR A 51 8.28 -10.74 3.16
CA THR A 51 9.16 -11.58 2.33
C THR A 51 10.55 -10.96 2.24
N PHE A 52 10.63 -9.64 2.09
CA PHE A 52 11.89 -8.89 2.11
C PHE A 52 12.60 -9.05 3.46
N VAL A 53 11.89 -8.81 4.57
CA VAL A 53 12.43 -8.92 5.93
C VAL A 53 12.93 -10.34 6.20
N GLY A 54 12.12 -11.35 5.87
CA GLY A 54 12.48 -12.75 6.07
C GLY A 54 13.72 -13.19 5.28
N ALA A 55 13.98 -12.57 4.13
CA ALA A 55 15.21 -12.79 3.38
C ALA A 55 16.40 -11.99 3.94
N ALA A 56 16.20 -10.71 4.25
CA ALA A 56 17.24 -9.83 4.81
C ALA A 56 17.79 -10.37 6.14
N LEU A 57 16.91 -10.79 7.06
CA LEU A 57 17.31 -11.26 8.39
C LEU A 57 18.04 -12.61 8.39
N LYS A 58 18.04 -13.34 7.26
CA LYS A 58 18.86 -14.56 7.09
C LYS A 58 20.30 -14.26 6.71
N LEU A 59 20.59 -13.04 6.26
CA LEU A 59 21.91 -12.60 5.82
C LEU A 59 22.74 -12.13 7.01
N LYS A 60 24.04 -12.41 6.98
CA LYS A 60 25.03 -11.76 7.85
C LYS A 60 25.39 -10.37 7.31
N PRO A 61 25.88 -9.43 8.15
CA PRO A 61 26.44 -8.17 7.66
C PRO A 61 27.46 -8.38 6.55
N GLY A 62 27.29 -7.68 5.43
CA GLY A 62 28.06 -7.80 4.19
C GLY A 62 27.53 -8.83 3.18
N GLU A 63 26.69 -9.77 3.61
CA GLU A 63 26.17 -10.86 2.76
C GLU A 63 25.05 -10.38 1.83
N ILE A 64 24.98 -11.00 0.65
CA ILE A 64 24.04 -10.68 -0.43
C ILE A 64 23.09 -11.86 -0.63
N SER A 65 21.79 -11.59 -0.71
CA SER A 65 20.77 -12.61 -0.94
C SER A 65 20.81 -13.23 -2.34
N GLY A 66 20.05 -14.31 -2.52
CA GLY A 66 19.52 -14.67 -3.83
C GLY A 66 18.53 -13.63 -4.36
N VAL A 67 17.91 -13.92 -5.51
CA VAL A 67 16.77 -13.13 -6.00
C VAL A 67 15.56 -13.41 -5.12
N VAL A 68 15.03 -12.36 -4.51
CA VAL A 68 13.85 -12.41 -3.64
C VAL A 68 12.69 -11.77 -4.37
N GLU A 69 11.61 -12.50 -4.60
CA GLU A 69 10.39 -11.98 -5.22
C GLU A 69 9.44 -11.48 -4.12
N THR A 70 9.07 -10.20 -4.16
CA THR A 70 8.06 -9.59 -3.28
C THR A 70 6.90 -9.08 -4.13
N GLN A 71 5.88 -8.51 -3.49
CA GLN A 71 4.83 -7.81 -4.22
C GLN A 71 5.39 -6.62 -5.03
N PHE A 72 6.48 -5.96 -4.62
CA PHE A 72 7.04 -4.84 -5.37
C PHE A 72 7.86 -5.24 -6.59
N GLY A 73 8.31 -6.49 -6.68
CA GLY A 73 9.15 -6.99 -7.79
C GLY A 73 10.25 -7.93 -7.30
N MET A 74 11.35 -7.98 -8.04
CA MET A 74 12.52 -8.78 -7.68
C MET A 74 13.55 -7.92 -6.95
N HIS A 75 14.09 -8.45 -5.86
CA HIS A 75 15.08 -7.79 -5.03
C HIS A 75 16.37 -8.61 -4.93
N ILE A 76 17.51 -7.91 -4.97
CA ILE A 76 18.79 -8.39 -4.45
C ILE A 76 19.04 -7.55 -3.20
N ILE A 77 19.26 -8.21 -2.07
CA ILE A 77 19.35 -7.57 -0.77
C ILE A 77 20.78 -7.76 -0.25
N GLN A 78 21.38 -6.71 0.28
CA GLN A 78 22.60 -6.80 1.06
C GLN A 78 22.33 -6.29 2.48
N MET A 79 22.68 -7.11 3.48
CA MET A 79 22.66 -6.67 4.87
C MET A 79 23.88 -5.78 5.12
N ILE A 80 23.67 -4.55 5.59
CA ILE A 80 24.76 -3.64 5.97
C ILE A 80 25.08 -3.85 7.44
N GLU A 81 24.07 -3.70 8.31
CA GLU A 81 24.25 -3.72 9.76
C GLU A 81 22.95 -4.14 10.45
N ARG A 82 23.07 -4.70 11.67
CA ARG A 82 21.91 -5.04 12.50
C ARG A 82 22.09 -4.51 13.91
N ARG A 83 21.05 -3.87 14.46
CA ARG A 83 21.04 -3.29 15.80
C ARG A 83 19.72 -3.60 16.52
N GLY A 84 19.74 -4.59 17.41
CA GLY A 84 18.54 -4.97 18.17
C GLY A 84 17.40 -5.42 17.25
N SER A 85 16.26 -4.70 17.33
CA SER A 85 15.07 -4.92 16.51
C SER A 85 15.11 -4.22 15.14
N GLU A 86 16.11 -3.37 14.90
CA GLU A 86 16.29 -2.64 13.64
C GLU A 86 17.45 -3.24 12.83
N PHE A 87 17.37 -3.08 11.51
CA PHE A 87 18.44 -3.46 10.62
C PHE A 87 18.59 -2.45 9.49
N ASN A 88 19.82 -2.30 9.02
CA ASN A 88 20.15 -1.50 7.86
C ASN A 88 20.50 -2.44 6.70
N ALA A 89 19.75 -2.31 5.61
CA ALA A 89 19.96 -3.07 4.40
C ALA A 89 19.93 -2.12 3.19
N ARG A 90 20.61 -2.55 2.14
CA ARG A 90 20.43 -1.96 0.81
C ARG A 90 19.91 -2.99 -0.16
N HIS A 91 19.17 -2.53 -1.17
CA HIS A 91 18.62 -3.42 -2.18
C HIS A 91 18.71 -2.85 -3.59
N ILE A 92 18.61 -3.73 -4.58
CA ILE A 92 18.28 -3.36 -5.97
C ILE A 92 16.90 -3.93 -6.23
N LEU A 93 15.94 -3.08 -6.60
CA LEU A 93 14.59 -3.49 -6.98
C LEU A 93 14.46 -3.40 -8.50
N VAL A 94 14.05 -4.49 -9.15
CA VAL A 94 13.63 -4.47 -10.55
C VAL A 94 12.22 -5.01 -10.63
N ARG A 95 11.31 -4.21 -11.20
CA ARG A 95 9.96 -4.71 -11.49
C ARG A 95 10.04 -5.48 -12.80
N PRO A 96 9.54 -6.73 -12.86
CA PRO A 96 9.40 -7.37 -14.16
C PRO A 96 8.53 -6.48 -15.03
N ALA A 97 9.04 -6.09 -16.20
CA ALA A 97 8.30 -5.26 -17.13
C ALA A 97 7.00 -5.98 -17.49
N SER A 98 5.85 -5.40 -17.13
CA SER A 98 4.58 -5.77 -17.74
C SER A 98 4.72 -5.46 -19.22
N THR A 99 4.74 -6.48 -20.08
CA THR A 99 4.73 -6.23 -21.52
C THR A 99 3.37 -5.62 -21.89
N LYS A 100 3.32 -4.82 -22.95
CA LYS A 100 2.03 -4.36 -23.50
C LYS A 100 1.09 -5.54 -23.83
N GLY A 101 1.65 -6.71 -24.13
CA GLY A 101 0.90 -7.95 -24.31
C GLY A 101 0.20 -8.39 -23.03
N ASP A 102 0.90 -8.39 -21.88
CA ASP A 102 0.34 -8.80 -20.60
C ASP A 102 -0.86 -7.93 -20.19
N LEU A 103 -0.77 -6.62 -20.38
CA LEU A 103 -1.88 -5.72 -20.10
C LEU A 103 -3.08 -6.01 -21.00
N ARG A 104 -2.85 -6.24 -22.30
CA ARG A 104 -3.90 -6.58 -23.26
C ARG A 104 -4.59 -7.90 -22.88
N ASP A 105 -3.80 -8.91 -22.52
CA ASP A 105 -4.32 -10.22 -22.16
C ASP A 105 -5.11 -10.16 -20.84
N ALA A 106 -4.65 -9.35 -19.87
CA ALA A 106 -5.41 -9.05 -18.66
C ALA A 106 -6.74 -8.34 -18.96
N MET A 107 -6.76 -7.37 -19.89
CA MET A 107 -8.00 -6.71 -20.31
C MET A 107 -8.97 -7.69 -20.99
N LEU A 108 -8.50 -8.56 -21.87
CA LEU A 108 -9.33 -9.60 -22.51
C LEU A 108 -9.88 -10.60 -21.48
N PHE A 109 -9.05 -10.99 -20.52
CA PHE A 109 -9.47 -11.87 -19.43
C PHE A 109 -10.58 -11.21 -18.60
N LEU A 110 -10.42 -9.94 -18.22
CA LEU A 110 -11.45 -9.20 -17.48
C LEU A 110 -12.74 -9.03 -18.29
N ASP A 111 -12.66 -8.87 -19.60
CA ASP A 111 -13.85 -8.83 -20.46
C ASP A 111 -14.63 -10.17 -20.42
N SER A 112 -13.90 -11.30 -20.40
CA SER A 112 -14.52 -12.63 -20.22
C SER A 112 -15.19 -12.78 -18.84
N ILE A 113 -14.58 -12.22 -17.78
CA ILE A 113 -15.16 -12.21 -16.43
C ILE A 113 -16.42 -11.36 -16.42
N ARG A 114 -16.37 -10.15 -16.97
CA ARG A 114 -17.50 -9.24 -17.08
C ARG A 114 -18.68 -9.93 -17.80
N THR A 115 -18.42 -10.59 -18.92
CA THR A 115 -19.44 -11.34 -19.67
C THR A 115 -20.08 -12.43 -18.82
N ARG A 116 -19.28 -13.21 -18.08
CA ARG A 116 -19.81 -14.23 -17.16
C ARG A 116 -20.66 -13.64 -16.03
N ILE A 117 -20.31 -12.46 -15.52
CA ILE A 117 -21.09 -11.78 -14.50
C ILE A 117 -22.41 -11.28 -15.09
N SER A 118 -22.39 -10.70 -16.29
CA SER A 118 -23.61 -10.26 -16.98
C SER A 118 -24.57 -11.40 -17.36
N MET A 119 -24.06 -12.63 -17.48
CA MET A 119 -24.87 -13.84 -17.70
C MET A 119 -25.27 -14.54 -16.39
N ASP A 120 -25.10 -13.89 -15.23
CA ASP A 120 -25.38 -14.41 -13.89
C ASP A 120 -24.70 -15.77 -13.57
N SER A 121 -23.64 -16.12 -14.31
CA SER A 121 -22.91 -17.38 -14.12
C SER A 121 -21.96 -17.30 -12.92
N VAL A 122 -21.57 -16.10 -12.51
CA VAL A 122 -20.74 -15.82 -11.32
C VAL A 122 -21.07 -14.42 -10.81
N THR A 123 -21.13 -14.22 -9.48
CA THR A 123 -21.30 -12.88 -8.92
C THR A 123 -20.00 -12.07 -8.99
N PHE A 124 -20.11 -10.75 -8.98
CA PHE A 124 -18.93 -9.88 -8.97
C PHE A 124 -18.04 -10.16 -7.75
N GLU A 125 -18.62 -10.31 -6.57
CA GLU A 125 -17.88 -10.57 -5.34
C GLU A 125 -17.13 -11.90 -5.38
N MET A 126 -17.75 -12.93 -5.96
CA MET A 126 -17.11 -14.24 -6.10
C MET A 126 -16.00 -14.22 -7.15
N ALA A 127 -16.16 -13.46 -8.25
CA ALA A 127 -15.09 -13.23 -9.19
C ALA A 127 -13.92 -12.48 -8.51
N ALA A 128 -14.18 -11.37 -7.83
CA ALA A 128 -13.17 -10.59 -7.13
C ALA A 128 -12.38 -11.45 -6.12
N LYS A 129 -13.07 -12.26 -5.32
CA LYS A 129 -12.43 -13.14 -4.34
C LYS A 129 -11.56 -14.23 -4.97
N LYS A 130 -11.93 -14.73 -6.16
CA LYS A 130 -11.24 -15.86 -6.81
C LYS A 130 -10.13 -15.44 -7.74
N VAL A 131 -10.26 -14.30 -8.42
CA VAL A 131 -9.38 -13.91 -9.53
C VAL A 131 -8.64 -12.59 -9.31
N SER A 132 -9.03 -11.77 -8.33
CA SER A 132 -8.36 -10.49 -8.14
C SER A 132 -7.00 -10.69 -7.47
N ASP A 133 -5.97 -10.10 -8.08
CA ASP A 133 -4.63 -10.02 -7.50
C ASP A 133 -4.53 -8.97 -6.37
N ASP A 134 -5.57 -8.13 -6.21
CA ASP A 134 -5.66 -7.17 -5.12
C ASP A 134 -6.04 -7.85 -3.80
N LYS A 135 -5.04 -8.12 -2.96
CA LYS A 135 -5.21 -8.75 -1.65
C LYS A 135 -5.96 -7.88 -0.66
N PHE A 136 -6.02 -6.56 -0.85
CA PHE A 136 -6.69 -5.65 0.07
C PHE A 136 -8.22 -5.71 -0.08
N THR A 137 -8.71 -5.80 -1.32
CA THR A 137 -10.15 -5.76 -1.60
C THR A 137 -10.75 -7.13 -1.94
N SER A 138 -9.97 -8.09 -2.45
CA SER A 138 -10.47 -9.42 -2.89
C SER A 138 -11.23 -10.18 -1.80
N ALA A 139 -10.75 -10.18 -0.55
CA ALA A 139 -11.41 -10.83 0.56
C ALA A 139 -12.80 -10.25 0.87
N SER A 140 -12.99 -8.95 0.58
CA SER A 140 -14.22 -8.19 0.74
C SER A 140 -15.02 -8.08 -0.56
N GLY A 141 -14.79 -8.99 -1.52
CA GLY A 141 -15.53 -9.01 -2.79
C GLY A 141 -15.20 -7.86 -3.72
N GLY A 142 -14.03 -7.23 -3.58
CA GLY A 142 -13.60 -6.11 -4.41
C GLY A 142 -14.14 -4.75 -3.96
N MET A 143 -14.75 -4.66 -2.78
CA MET A 143 -15.27 -3.40 -2.25
C MET A 143 -14.13 -2.46 -1.84
N PHE A 144 -14.15 -1.23 -2.35
CA PHE A 144 -13.31 -0.17 -1.82
C PHE A 144 -13.76 0.21 -0.40
N THR A 145 -12.79 0.61 0.42
CA THR A 145 -13.03 1.16 1.76
C THR A 145 -12.45 2.56 1.88
N ASP A 146 -13.12 3.40 2.65
CA ASP A 146 -12.64 4.72 3.01
C ASP A 146 -11.45 4.60 3.98
N GLN A 147 -10.35 5.30 3.69
CA GLN A 147 -9.10 5.13 4.45
C GLN A 147 -9.19 5.64 5.89
N GLU A 148 -10.04 6.64 6.16
CA GLU A 148 -10.18 7.22 7.49
C GLU A 148 -11.12 6.39 8.38
N SER A 149 -12.28 6.00 7.82
CA SER A 149 -13.34 5.35 8.59
C SER A 149 -13.37 3.83 8.45
N ASN A 150 -12.61 3.27 7.50
CA ASN A 150 -12.69 1.87 7.05
C ASN A 150 -14.11 1.46 6.62
N SER A 151 -14.96 2.43 6.29
CA SER A 151 -16.33 2.18 5.83
C SER A 151 -16.33 1.74 4.37
N SER A 152 -17.26 0.87 3.98
CA SER A 152 -17.50 0.53 2.57
C SER A 152 -18.22 1.64 1.78
N ARG A 153 -18.45 2.79 2.42
CA ARG A 153 -18.99 3.99 1.81
C ARG A 153 -17.90 5.04 1.73
N ILE A 154 -17.67 5.55 0.53
CA ILE A 154 -16.60 6.49 0.24
C ILE A 154 -17.23 7.79 -0.24
N LEU A 155 -16.76 8.90 0.31
CA LEU A 155 -17.15 10.21 -0.17
C LEU A 155 -16.57 10.45 -1.57
N VAL A 156 -17.29 11.17 -2.41
CA VAL A 156 -16.84 11.45 -3.78
C VAL A 156 -15.46 12.12 -3.81
N GLU A 157 -15.18 12.98 -2.83
CA GLU A 157 -13.89 13.65 -2.64
C GLU A 157 -12.73 12.70 -2.28
N ASN A 158 -13.02 11.55 -1.68
CA ASN A 158 -12.05 10.54 -1.29
C ASN A 158 -11.88 9.44 -2.36
N LEU A 159 -12.65 9.47 -3.45
CA LEU A 159 -12.51 8.51 -4.54
C LEU A 159 -11.29 8.83 -5.40
N ASP A 160 -10.62 7.77 -5.86
CA ASP A 160 -9.60 7.89 -6.90
C ASP A 160 -10.23 8.56 -8.15
N PRO A 161 -9.61 9.63 -8.70
CA PRO A 161 -10.16 10.35 -9.85
C PRO A 161 -10.46 9.45 -11.05
N SER A 162 -9.64 8.43 -11.30
CA SER A 162 -9.86 7.48 -12.41
C SER A 162 -11.07 6.58 -12.18
N VAL A 163 -11.45 6.31 -10.93
CA VAL A 163 -12.70 5.61 -10.60
C VAL A 163 -13.87 6.56 -10.78
N PHE A 164 -13.75 7.79 -10.28
CA PHE A 164 -14.80 8.82 -10.38
C PHE A 164 -15.25 9.04 -11.83
N PHE A 165 -14.32 9.30 -12.75
CA PHE A 165 -14.66 9.54 -14.16
C PHE A 165 -15.37 8.35 -14.83
N VAL A 166 -15.12 7.13 -14.38
CA VAL A 166 -15.79 5.94 -14.90
C VAL A 166 -17.21 5.87 -14.36
N ILE A 167 -17.39 5.94 -13.04
CA ILE A 167 -18.72 5.81 -12.43
C ILE A 167 -19.65 6.99 -12.74
N ASP A 168 -19.10 8.18 -13.02
CA ASP A 168 -19.88 9.38 -13.41
C ASP A 168 -20.64 9.17 -14.73
N THR A 169 -20.13 8.27 -15.58
CA THR A 169 -20.75 7.90 -16.87
C THR A 169 -21.60 6.62 -16.81
N MET A 170 -21.70 5.99 -15.64
CA MET A 170 -22.35 4.69 -15.46
C MET A 170 -23.64 4.80 -14.65
N GLU A 171 -24.56 3.87 -14.88
CA GLU A 171 -25.72 3.70 -14.01
C GLU A 171 -25.38 2.82 -12.81
N VAL A 172 -26.13 3.00 -11.72
CA VAL A 172 -26.03 2.14 -10.55
C VAL A 172 -26.29 0.68 -10.96
N ASN A 173 -25.53 -0.21 -10.34
CA ASN A 173 -25.48 -1.65 -10.56
C ASN A 173 -24.81 -2.11 -11.87
N GLN A 174 -24.24 -1.20 -12.67
CA GLN A 174 -23.50 -1.57 -13.88
C GLN A 174 -22.03 -1.91 -13.60
N ILE A 175 -21.43 -2.70 -14.49
CA ILE A 175 -20.00 -3.05 -14.49
C ILE A 175 -19.33 -2.39 -15.70
N SER A 176 -18.25 -1.65 -15.43
CA SER A 176 -17.46 -0.95 -16.44
C SER A 176 -16.82 -1.93 -17.44
N SER A 177 -16.43 -1.41 -18.60
CA SER A 177 -15.47 -2.10 -19.45
C SER A 177 -14.10 -2.21 -18.73
N PRO A 178 -13.25 -3.20 -19.11
CA PRO A 178 -11.89 -3.29 -18.58
C PRO A 178 -11.11 -2.00 -18.85
N MET A 179 -10.42 -1.50 -17.82
CA MET A 179 -9.62 -0.30 -17.88
C MET A 179 -8.22 -0.56 -17.33
N SER A 180 -7.23 0.10 -17.91
CA SER A 180 -5.87 0.11 -17.37
C SER A 180 -5.77 1.12 -16.23
N PHE A 181 -4.98 0.79 -15.22
CA PHE A 181 -4.59 1.70 -14.15
C PHE A 181 -3.20 1.35 -13.66
N ARG A 182 -2.62 2.22 -12.84
CA ARG A 182 -1.35 1.96 -12.18
C ARG A 182 -1.60 1.63 -10.72
N THR A 183 -1.07 0.49 -10.24
CA THR A 183 -1.18 0.13 -8.82
C THR A 183 -0.35 1.07 -7.96
N GLN A 184 -0.60 1.09 -6.65
CA GLN A 184 0.22 1.85 -5.69
C GLN A 184 1.71 1.44 -5.74
N GLU A 185 1.97 0.17 -6.09
CA GLU A 185 3.33 -0.39 -6.27
C GLU A 185 4.01 0.07 -7.56
N GLY A 186 3.29 0.79 -8.41
CA GLY A 186 3.77 1.33 -9.68
C GLY A 186 3.67 0.38 -10.87
N LYS A 187 2.93 -0.73 -10.76
CA LYS A 187 2.73 -1.69 -11.86
C LYS A 187 1.57 -1.28 -12.75
N ASP A 188 1.70 -1.54 -14.05
CA ASP A 188 0.56 -1.49 -14.97
C ASP A 188 -0.36 -2.68 -14.70
N ALA A 189 -1.63 -2.39 -14.47
CA ALA A 189 -2.66 -3.38 -14.15
C ALA A 189 -3.96 -3.06 -14.89
N ALA A 190 -4.86 -4.04 -14.95
CA ALA A 190 -6.20 -3.87 -15.48
C ALA A 190 -7.23 -4.13 -14.39
N ARG A 191 -8.39 -3.46 -14.46
CA ARG A 191 -9.52 -3.68 -13.55
C ARG A 191 -10.85 -3.45 -14.26
N ILE A 192 -11.92 -3.92 -13.62
CA ILE A 192 -13.32 -3.57 -13.92
C ILE A 192 -13.94 -2.99 -12.64
N ILE A 193 -14.85 -2.02 -12.79
CA ILE A 193 -15.51 -1.34 -11.66
C ILE A 193 -16.98 -1.70 -11.67
N TRP A 194 -17.51 -2.12 -10.51
CA TRP A 194 -18.94 -2.32 -10.30
C TRP A 194 -19.51 -1.14 -9.52
N TYR A 195 -20.40 -0.37 -10.13
CA TYR A 195 -21.00 0.79 -9.49
C TYR A 195 -22.19 0.39 -8.60
N LYS A 196 -21.90 -0.20 -7.44
CA LYS A 196 -22.91 -0.85 -6.60
C LYS A 196 -24.08 0.04 -6.16
N SER A 197 -23.80 1.25 -5.69
CA SER A 197 -24.83 2.21 -5.27
C SER A 197 -24.29 3.64 -5.19
N LYS A 198 -25.21 4.61 -5.29
CA LYS A 198 -24.96 6.02 -5.03
C LYS A 198 -25.88 6.47 -3.91
N MET A 199 -25.36 7.31 -3.02
CA MET A 199 -26.15 8.04 -2.04
C MET A 199 -25.97 9.52 -2.29
N ASP A 200 -27.07 10.25 -2.46
CA ASP A 200 -27.02 11.69 -2.65
C ASP A 200 -26.71 12.42 -1.33
N ALA A 201 -26.28 13.67 -1.46
CA ALA A 201 -26.05 14.54 -0.32
C ALA A 201 -27.33 14.65 0.53
N HIS A 202 -27.21 14.33 1.82
CA HIS A 202 -28.31 14.33 2.76
C HIS A 202 -27.82 14.89 4.11
N LYS A 203 -28.77 15.28 4.96
CA LYS A 203 -28.44 15.62 6.35
C LYS A 203 -28.12 14.34 7.12
N ALA A 204 -27.01 14.37 7.84
CA ALA A 204 -26.55 13.23 8.62
C ALA A 204 -27.66 12.72 9.55
N ASN A 205 -27.89 11.41 9.55
CA ASN A 205 -28.88 10.77 10.41
C ASN A 205 -28.42 9.39 10.91
N LEU A 206 -28.96 8.94 12.02
CA LEU A 206 -28.55 7.67 12.64
C LEU A 206 -28.90 6.43 11.80
N GLY A 207 -29.88 6.51 10.91
CA GLY A 207 -30.25 5.37 10.06
C GLY A 207 -29.22 5.13 8.95
N GLN A 208 -28.75 6.20 8.32
CA GLN A 208 -27.82 6.14 7.21
C GLN A 208 -26.37 6.24 7.69
N ASP A 209 -26.05 7.11 8.63
CA ASP A 209 -24.67 7.49 8.97
C ASP A 209 -24.17 6.95 10.30
N TYR A 210 -24.81 5.89 10.83
CA TYR A 210 -24.49 5.34 12.15
C TYR A 210 -22.99 5.12 12.35
N GLN A 211 -22.31 4.44 11.42
CA GLN A 211 -20.88 4.15 11.53
C GLN A 211 -20.04 5.42 11.61
N LYS A 212 -20.34 6.43 10.77
CA LYS A 212 -19.62 7.70 10.76
C LYS A 212 -19.83 8.47 12.06
N ILE A 213 -21.09 8.58 12.51
CA ILE A 213 -21.45 9.24 13.76
C ILE A 213 -20.82 8.51 14.95
N PHE A 214 -20.86 7.18 14.95
CA PHE A 214 -20.24 6.35 15.99
C PHE A 214 -18.74 6.58 16.07
N SER A 215 -18.01 6.49 14.96
CA SER A 215 -16.56 6.71 14.94
C SER A 215 -16.18 8.12 15.40
N ALA A 216 -16.88 9.16 14.93
CA ALA A 216 -16.63 10.53 15.35
C ALA A 216 -16.90 10.74 16.85
N THR A 217 -18.02 10.21 17.36
CA THR A 217 -18.38 10.30 18.78
C THR A 217 -17.41 9.51 19.65
N GLN A 218 -16.97 8.34 19.19
CA GLN A 218 -16.00 7.53 19.91
C GLN A 218 -14.67 8.27 20.03
N GLU A 219 -14.21 8.89 18.96
CA GLU A 219 -12.96 9.64 18.96
C GLU A 219 -13.05 10.87 19.88
N GLU A 220 -14.12 11.64 19.78
CA GLU A 220 -14.38 12.76 20.68
C GLU A 220 -14.34 12.33 22.16
N LYS A 221 -14.97 11.20 22.49
CA LYS A 221 -14.97 10.64 23.85
C LYS A 221 -13.58 10.18 24.31
N LYS A 222 -12.79 9.55 23.43
CA LYS A 222 -11.41 9.18 23.75
C LYS A 222 -10.58 10.43 24.03
N THR A 223 -10.64 11.43 23.15
CA THR A 223 -9.95 12.70 23.33
C THR A 223 -10.34 13.36 24.66
N LYS A 224 -11.64 13.40 24.96
CA LYS A 224 -12.14 13.92 26.24
C LYS A 224 -11.58 13.15 27.44
N ALA A 225 -11.64 11.81 27.41
CA ALA A 225 -11.12 10.98 28.48
C ALA A 225 -9.61 11.16 28.70
N ILE A 226 -8.84 11.27 27.61
CA ILE A 226 -7.39 11.56 27.65
C ILE A 226 -7.14 12.95 28.26
N ASN A 227 -7.89 13.97 27.84
CA ASN A 227 -7.76 15.33 28.36
C ASN A 227 -8.10 15.41 29.84
N ASP A 228 -9.20 14.78 30.26
CA ASP A 228 -9.63 14.72 31.66
C ASP A 228 -8.59 14.00 32.52
N TRP A 229 -8.06 12.86 32.03
CA TRP A 229 -6.97 12.14 32.68
C TRP A 229 -5.70 12.98 32.79
N PHE A 230 -5.29 13.66 31.70
CA PHE A 230 -4.08 14.48 31.66
C PHE A 230 -4.17 15.66 32.65
N ALA A 231 -5.33 16.30 32.74
CA ALA A 231 -5.58 17.39 33.68
C ALA A 231 -5.47 16.94 35.14
N GLN A 232 -5.88 15.72 35.46
CA GLN A 232 -5.74 15.14 36.80
C GLN A 232 -4.30 14.72 37.08
N ALA A 233 -3.71 13.93 36.18
CA ALA A 233 -2.37 13.38 36.33
C ALA A 233 -1.31 14.48 36.51
N ARG A 234 -1.47 15.63 35.86
CA ARG A 234 -0.60 16.80 36.00
C ARG A 234 -0.42 17.23 37.46
N ASN A 235 -1.43 17.09 38.31
CA ASN A 235 -1.35 17.50 39.71
C ASN A 235 -0.61 16.48 40.59
N GLU A 236 -0.42 15.26 40.09
CA GLU A 236 0.22 14.16 40.82
C GLU A 236 1.70 14.00 40.45
N VAL A 237 2.15 14.62 39.36
CA VAL A 237 3.54 14.55 38.89
C VAL A 237 4.26 15.88 39.02
N TYR A 238 5.54 15.84 39.39
CA TYR A 238 6.40 17.01 39.40
C TYR A 238 6.86 17.33 37.96
N ILE A 239 6.49 18.50 37.45
CA ILE A 239 6.86 18.98 36.11
C ILE A 239 7.71 20.24 36.24
N GLU A 240 8.96 20.18 35.79
CA GLU A 240 9.86 21.33 35.72
C GLU A 240 9.99 21.82 34.27
N ILE A 241 9.61 23.08 34.02
CA ILE A 241 9.79 23.73 32.71
C ILE A 241 11.04 24.60 32.77
N LYS A 242 12.02 24.33 31.90
CA LYS A 242 13.22 25.19 31.81
C LYS A 242 12.83 26.62 31.41
N PRO A 243 13.50 27.66 31.95
CA PRO A 243 13.15 29.06 31.72
C PRO A 243 13.05 29.47 30.24
N GLU A 244 13.87 28.86 29.39
CA GLU A 244 13.91 29.09 27.94
C GLU A 244 12.57 28.75 27.23
N TYR A 245 11.73 27.90 27.84
CA TYR A 245 10.42 27.48 27.31
C TYR A 245 9.23 28.07 28.08
N ALA A 246 9.47 28.98 29.03
CA ALA A 246 8.41 29.57 29.84
C ALA A 246 7.40 30.38 29.01
N SER A 247 7.83 30.95 27.88
CA SER A 247 6.98 31.70 26.94
C SER A 247 6.07 30.81 26.09
N CYS A 248 6.36 29.51 25.99
CA CYS A 248 5.63 28.58 25.14
C CYS A 248 4.31 28.09 25.75
N LYS A 249 4.03 28.39 27.03
CA LYS A 249 2.77 28.03 27.72
C LYS A 249 2.38 26.56 27.52
N VAL A 250 3.37 25.65 27.52
CA VAL A 250 3.23 24.24 27.12
C VAL A 250 2.24 23.45 28.01
N LEU A 251 1.89 24.00 29.18
CA LEU A 251 0.95 23.41 30.13
C LEU A 251 -0.38 24.17 30.21
N GLU A 252 -0.59 25.25 29.45
CA GLU A 252 -1.92 25.86 29.29
C GLU A 252 -2.68 25.19 28.14
#